data_AF-A0A1G3LWF8-F1
#
_entry.id   AF-A0A1G3LWF8-F1
#
_cell.length_a   1.000
_cell.length_b   1.000
_cell.length_c   1.000
_cell.angle_alpha   90.00
_cell.angle_beta   90.00
_cell.angle_gamma   90.00
#
_symmetry.space_group_name_H-M   'P 1'
#
loop_
_entity.id
_entity.type
_entity.pdbx_description
1 polymer ?
#
loop_
_entity_poly.entity_id
_entity_poly.type
_entity_poly.pdbx_seq_one_letter_code
_entity_poly.pdbx_strand_id
1 'polypeptide(L)'
;MPKSIEQRFLDEFYQANPLVYWELLRLAQQAKAAGLTKIGIRMLWEVMRWNRLIAVKDPNDWGYKLNDHYHSRYARALINNNPDLADLFELGSLLETPG
;
A
#
# COMPACT_ATOMS: atom_id res chain seq x y z
N MET A 1 23.84 -2.82 14.45
CA MET A 1 23.28 -3.40 13.21
C MET A 1 22.32 -2.40 12.59
N PRO A 2 22.47 -1.99 11.32
CA PRO A 2 21.42 -1.20 10.66
C PRO A 2 20.13 -2.04 10.56
N LYS A 3 18.99 -1.47 10.96
CA LYS A 3 17.67 -2.13 10.85
C LYS A 3 17.41 -2.55 9.39
N SER A 4 16.85 -3.73 9.18
CA SER A 4 16.41 -4.15 7.85
C SER A 4 15.31 -3.21 7.34
N ILE A 5 15.14 -3.12 6.02
CA ILE A 5 14.10 -2.27 5.41
C ILE A 5 12.70 -2.72 5.86
N GLU A 6 12.53 -4.00 6.21
CA GLU A 6 11.29 -4.56 6.74
C GLU A 6 11.01 -4.10 8.17
N GLN A 7 12.02 -4.09 9.04
CA GLN A 7 11.91 -3.52 10.39
C GLN A 7 11.62 -2.03 10.36
N ARG A 8 12.26 -1.26 9.46
CA ARG A 8 11.93 0.17 9.30
C ARG A 8 10.51 0.38 8.79
N PHE A 9 10.02 -0.47 7.89
CA PHE A 9 8.64 -0.38 7.41
C PHE A 9 7.62 -0.64 8.54
N LEU A 10 7.83 -1.69 9.34
CA LEU A 10 6.95 -2.04 10.47
C LEU A 10 7.05 -1.02 11.62
N ASP A 11 8.26 -0.66 12.04
CA ASP A 11 8.52 0.20 13.21
C ASP A 11 8.22 1.67 12.93
N GLU A 12 8.58 2.19 11.75
CA GLU A 12 8.68 3.64 11.52
C GLU A 12 7.58 4.17 10.58
N PHE A 13 6.99 3.34 9.70
CA PHE A 13 6.03 3.83 8.70
C PHE A 13 4.62 3.24 8.86
N TYR A 14 4.49 1.94 9.12
CA TYR A 14 3.19 1.29 9.30
C TYR A 14 2.50 1.76 10.59
N GLN A 15 3.26 1.85 11.69
CA GLN A 15 2.78 2.38 12.98
C GLN A 15 2.50 3.89 12.92
N ALA A 16 3.31 4.65 12.16
CA ALA A 16 3.14 6.09 12.04
C ALA A 16 1.97 6.49 11.14
N ASN A 17 1.59 5.65 10.17
CA ASN A 17 0.59 5.98 9.15
C ASN A 17 -0.41 4.84 8.90
N PRO A 18 -1.19 4.43 9.92
CA PRO A 18 -2.16 3.35 9.77
C PRO A 18 -3.22 3.67 8.71
N LEU A 19 -3.55 4.95 8.51
CA LEU A 19 -4.52 5.41 7.53
C LEU A 19 -4.14 5.08 6.08
N VAL A 20 -2.85 4.95 5.75
CA VAL A 20 -2.41 4.55 4.41
C VAL A 20 -2.85 3.11 4.13
N TYR A 21 -2.65 2.21 5.09
CA TYR A 21 -3.07 0.82 4.95
C TYR A 21 -4.58 0.71 4.75
N TRP A 22 -5.36 1.38 5.60
CA TRP A 22 -6.82 1.33 5.53
C TRP A 22 -7.38 1.89 4.23
N GLU A 23 -6.80 2.98 3.72
CA GLU A 23 -7.23 3.57 2.46
C GLU A 23 -6.91 2.65 1.27
N LEU A 24 -5.73 2.03 1.26
CA LEU A 24 -5.36 1.05 0.24
C LEU A 24 -6.24 -0.20 0.32
N LEU A 25 -6.57 -0.69 1.51
CA LEU A 25 -7.48 -1.81 1.72
C LEU A 25 -8.87 -1.49 1.16
N ARG A 26 -9.40 -0.31 1.47
CA ARG A 26 -10.69 0.17 0.97
C ARG A 26 -10.72 0.19 -0.56
N LEU A 27 -9.68 0.73 -1.19
CA LEU A 27 -9.57 0.79 -2.66
C LEU A 27 -9.42 -0.61 -3.28
N ALA A 28 -8.66 -1.51 -2.65
CA ALA A 28 -8.50 -2.89 -3.12
C ALA A 28 -9.84 -3.65 -3.06
N GLN A 29 -10.59 -3.51 -1.97
CA GLN A 29 -11.92 -4.11 -1.82
C GLN A 29 -12.90 -3.56 -2.88
N GLN A 30 -12.86 -2.26 -3.16
CA GLN A 30 -13.67 -1.66 -4.23
C GLN A 30 -13.32 -2.23 -5.61
N ALA A 31 -12.02 -2.34 -5.92
CA ALA A 31 -11.56 -2.92 -7.18
C ALA A 31 -12.06 -4.37 -7.33
N LYS A 32 -11.93 -5.17 -6.28
CA LYS A 32 -12.44 -6.55 -6.27
C LYS A 32 -13.96 -6.62 -6.41
N ALA A 33 -14.70 -5.79 -5.70
CA ALA A 33 -16.16 -5.72 -5.80
C ALA A 33 -16.64 -5.28 -7.20
N ALA A 34 -15.83 -4.49 -7.91
CA ALA A 34 -16.06 -4.12 -9.31
C ALA A 34 -15.71 -5.25 -10.30
N GLY A 35 -15.26 -6.41 -9.83
CA GLY A 35 -14.88 -7.55 -10.67
C GLY A 35 -13.48 -7.44 -11.29
N LEU A 36 -12.64 -6.51 -10.82
CA LEU A 36 -11.25 -6.46 -11.26
C LEU A 36 -10.48 -7.62 -10.64
N THR A 37 -9.68 -8.28 -11.48
CA THR A 37 -8.88 -9.44 -11.09
C THR A 37 -7.39 -9.20 -11.25
N LYS A 38 -6.97 -8.03 -11.76
CA LYS A 38 -5.55 -7.70 -11.97
C LYS A 38 -5.32 -6.20 -11.90
N ILE A 39 -4.68 -5.74 -10.83
CA ILE A 39 -4.25 -4.36 -10.64
C ILE A 39 -2.86 -4.30 -10.00
N GLY A 40 -2.11 -3.24 -10.33
CA GLY A 40 -0.84 -2.94 -9.67
C GLY A 40 -1.06 -2.11 -8.41
N ILE A 41 -0.32 -2.39 -7.33
CA ILE A 41 -0.39 -1.60 -6.09
C ILE A 41 -0.10 -0.10 -6.31
N ARG A 42 0.72 0.22 -7.32
CA ARG A 42 1.01 1.61 -7.71
C ARG A 42 -0.24 2.35 -8.18
N MET A 43 -1.19 1.67 -8.83
CA MET A 43 -2.46 2.29 -9.23
C MET A 43 -3.25 2.74 -7.99
N LEU A 44 -3.40 1.85 -7.00
CA LEU A 44 -4.08 2.18 -5.74
C LEU A 44 -3.37 3.32 -5.01
N TRP A 45 -2.04 3.35 -5.07
CA TRP A 45 -1.24 4.42 -4.48
C TRP A 45 -1.51 5.78 -5.11
N GLU A 46 -1.54 5.87 -6.44
CA GLU A 46 -1.84 7.13 -7.12
C GLU A 46 -3.29 7.56 -6.90
N VAL A 47 -4.25 6.63 -6.84
CA VAL A 47 -5.65 6.94 -6.49
C VAL A 47 -5.75 7.47 -5.06
N MET A 48 -5.05 6.86 -4.10
CA MET A 48 -4.98 7.37 -2.73
C MET A 48 -4.37 8.77 -2.70
N ARG A 49 -3.27 9.01 -3.43
CA ARG A 49 -2.60 10.31 -3.52
C ARG A 49 -3.55 11.35 -4.11
N TRP A 50 -4.26 11.02 -5.18
CA TRP A 50 -5.28 11.87 -5.79
C TRP A 50 -6.40 12.21 -4.80
N ASN A 51 -7.01 11.20 -4.17
CA ASN A 51 -8.11 11.39 -3.21
C ASN A 51 -7.68 12.29 -2.04
N ARG A 52 -6.43 12.17 -1.59
CA ARG A 52 -5.89 13.06 -0.56
C ARG A 52 -5.66 14.48 -1.09
N LEU A 53 -5.04 14.63 -2.26
CA LEU A 53 -4.81 15.94 -2.90
C LEU A 53 -6.09 16.77 -3.01
N ILE A 54 -7.21 16.14 -3.35
CA ILE A 54 -8.50 16.84 -3.48
C ILE A 54 -9.24 17.02 -2.14
N ALA A 55 -8.85 16.26 -1.10
CA ALA A 55 -9.49 16.31 0.22
C ALA A 55 -8.83 17.32 1.17
N VAL A 56 -7.53 17.59 1.03
CA VAL A 56 -6.81 18.57 1.87
C VAL A 56 -6.84 19.97 1.25
N LYS A 57 -7.05 21.00 2.08
CA LYS A 57 -6.95 22.40 1.65
C LYS A 57 -5.50 22.86 1.45
N ASP A 58 -4.56 22.27 2.17
CA ASP A 58 -3.12 22.54 2.05
C ASP A 58 -2.36 21.25 1.68
N PRO A 59 -1.67 21.20 0.52
CA PRO A 59 -0.84 20.08 0.08
C PRO A 59 0.35 19.75 1.00
N ASN A 60 0.66 20.58 2.00
CA ASN A 60 1.71 20.31 2.99
C ASN A 60 1.15 19.72 4.30
N ASP A 61 -0.17 19.72 4.48
CA ASP A 61 -0.84 19.18 5.68
C ASP A 61 -0.99 17.65 5.61
N TRP A 62 -0.06 17.00 4.91
CA TRP A 62 -0.09 15.57 4.63
C TRP A 62 0.26 14.72 5.85
N GLY A 63 0.82 15.31 6.92
CA GLY A 63 1.26 14.62 8.14
C GLY A 63 2.45 13.66 7.95
N TYR A 64 2.69 13.19 6.71
CA TYR A 64 3.75 12.26 6.35
C TYR A 64 4.09 12.35 4.85
N LYS A 65 5.37 12.19 4.53
CA LYS A 65 5.85 12.14 3.15
C LYS A 65 5.62 10.73 2.59
N LEU A 66 4.66 10.58 1.68
CA LEU A 66 4.46 9.33 0.92
C LEU A 66 5.72 9.02 0.11
N ASN A 67 6.56 8.12 0.60
CA ASN A 67 7.75 7.67 -0.11
C ASN A 67 7.41 6.55 -1.08
N ASP A 68 7.89 6.63 -2.32
CA ASP A 68 7.56 5.68 -3.39
C ASP A 68 8.15 4.27 -3.17
N HIS A 69 9.03 4.10 -2.18
CA HIS A 69 9.71 2.83 -1.92
C HIS A 69 8.87 1.79 -1.14
N TYR A 70 7.68 2.15 -0.65
CA TYR A 70 6.91 1.26 0.24
C TYR A 70 5.70 0.56 -0.40
N HIS A 71 5.35 0.86 -1.66
CA HIS A 71 4.13 0.31 -2.29
C HIS A 71 4.12 -1.22 -2.29
N SER A 72 5.23 -1.84 -2.69
CA SER A 72 5.34 -3.31 -2.72
C SER A 72 5.19 -3.96 -1.35
N ARG A 73 5.56 -3.27 -0.27
CA ARG A 73 5.40 -3.77 1.11
C ARG A 73 3.94 -3.68 1.54
N TYR A 74 3.23 -2.63 1.16
CA TYR A 74 1.79 -2.54 1.37
C TYR A 74 1.03 -3.61 0.59
N ALA A 75 1.43 -3.95 -0.65
CA ALA A 75 0.83 -5.07 -1.39
C ALA A 75 0.95 -6.39 -0.62
N ARG A 76 2.16 -6.71 -0.14
CA ARG A 76 2.40 -7.91 0.69
C ARG A 76 1.58 -7.90 1.98
N ALA A 77 1.53 -6.77 2.69
CA ALA A 77 0.74 -6.63 3.92
C ALA A 77 -0.77 -6.78 3.66
N LEU A 78 -1.29 -6.25 2.55
CA LEU A 78 -2.69 -6.40 2.17
C LEU A 78 -3.04 -7.87 1.91
N ILE A 79 -2.21 -8.57 1.14
CA ILE A 79 -2.42 -10.00 0.80
C ILE A 79 -2.25 -10.89 2.04
N ASN A 80 -1.22 -10.66 2.86
CA ASN A 80 -0.99 -11.46 4.07
C ASN A 80 -2.15 -11.36 5.06
N ASN A 81 -2.74 -10.18 5.21
CA ASN A 81 -3.86 -9.95 6.12
C ASN A 81 -5.23 -10.26 5.47
N ASN A 82 -5.31 -10.28 4.13
CA ASN A 82 -6.53 -10.51 3.36
C ASN A 82 -6.19 -11.44 2.17
N PRO A 83 -6.07 -12.76 2.40
CA PRO A 83 -5.66 -13.72 1.38
C PRO A 83 -6.57 -13.74 0.16
N ASP A 84 -7.81 -13.29 0.32
CA ASP A 84 -8.78 -13.15 -0.75
C ASP A 84 -8.38 -12.06 -1.76
N LEU A 85 -7.51 -11.11 -1.42
CA LEU A 85 -6.97 -10.11 -2.35
C LEU A 85 -5.78 -10.62 -3.17
N ALA A 86 -5.33 -11.86 -2.96
CA ALA A 86 -4.15 -12.39 -3.65
C ALA A 86 -4.35 -12.48 -5.18
N ASP A 87 -5.58 -12.75 -5.63
CA ASP A 87 -5.94 -12.80 -7.04
C ASP A 87 -5.88 -11.42 -7.70
N LEU A 88 -6.22 -10.37 -6.95
CA LEU A 88 -6.30 -8.98 -7.40
C LEU A 88 -4.95 -8.37 -7.80
N PHE A 89 -3.85 -8.78 -7.16
CA PHE A 89 -2.53 -8.18 -7.40
C PHE A 89 -1.65 -9.07 -8.30
N GLU A 90 -1.10 -8.51 -9.38
CA GLU A 90 -0.04 -9.18 -10.13
C GLU A 90 1.24 -9.17 -9.29
N LEU A 91 1.52 -10.28 -8.62
CA LEU A 91 2.79 -10.56 -7.94
C LEU A 91 3.90 -10.87 -8.96
N GLY A 92 4.02 -10.08 -10.03
CA GLY A 92 5.18 -10.12 -10.92
C GLY A 92 6.42 -9.74 -10.12
N SER A 93 7.33 -10.71 -9.91
CA SER A 93 8.64 -10.57 -9.25
C SER A 93 8.69 -10.03 -7.80
N LEU A 94 7.57 -9.97 -7.07
CA LEU A 94 7.57 -9.57 -5.65
C LEU A 94 7.80 -10.71 -4.67
N LEU A 95 7.96 -11.95 -5.15
CA LEU A 95 8.52 -13.05 -4.37
C LEU A 95 9.98 -13.22 -4.80
N GLU A 96 10.86 -12.34 -4.33
CA GLU A 96 12.22 -12.82 -4.10
C GLU A 96 12.10 -13.81 -2.95
N THR A 97 12.12 -15.09 -3.30
CA THR A 97 12.30 -16.21 -2.40
C THR A 97 13.50 -15.89 -1.52
N PRO A 98 13.38 -15.91 -0.17
CA PRO A 98 14.57 -16.02 0.65
C PRO A 98 15.17 -17.40 0.34
N GLY A 99 16.31 -17.40 -0.35
CA GLY A 99 17.19 -18.57 -0.41
C GLY A 99 17.85 -18.82 0.93
#